data_AF-A0AAE0LRW4-F1
#
_entry.id   AF-A0AAE0LRW4-F1
#
_cell.length_a   1.000
_cell.length_b   1.000
_cell.length_c   1.000
_cell.angle_alpha   90.00
_cell.angle_beta   90.00
_cell.angle_gamma   90.00
#
_symmetry.space_group_name_H-M   'P 1'
#
loop_
_entity.id
_entity.type
_entity.pdbx_description
1 polymer ?
#
loop_
_entity_poly.entity_id
_entity_poly.type
_entity_poly.pdbx_seq_one_letter_code
_entity_poly.pdbx_strand_id
1 'polypeptide(L)'
;MNPAQAGGYSGTQDAESGHHPFTQQPHTDSASPSSGVIHDDPIEIDNNSYLSPEVRALLEQGTGSTGLEVDEDEDGEEEYGDDEADADEEQETAQSVYAMSMYPGVGPAYQVEHPYENGQDSATIDSARTLYAEDFDFVVENGRQYCGDYFLPIDQTEQTRQYVIHQVFLKLFDLELTTVPLENPRYILDIGTGIGEWAIGMAEKYPQCEVFGTDIAPIQPTHQVPFNIEFHIENAEEEWIRPANAVDLVHLRNLQGAFSDWPFIYNQAFACIKPGGWIEVIDWEDFFADENYLTFYPEGSAPQIFTQAVLDAAELAGKPRDSRHLNRDRLLEAGFVDIQESVYDLGIGSRESSSYGKFWLFSLVTGIEATSLRLLTKYLGWDAGEVRELCEKVARETKLVAEDPARVDAFVIKLRVVTARKPLGNENGDMKDHSGDDSTIGGRTIRSEGRA
;
A
#
# COMPACT_ATOMS: atom_id res chain seq x y z
N MET A 1 7.90 -23.04 57.87
CA MET A 1 7.21 -24.32 57.58
C MET A 1 7.15 -24.44 56.06
N ASN A 2 8.18 -24.93 55.36
CA ASN A 2 8.33 -26.33 54.88
C ASN A 2 7.84 -27.44 55.84
N PRO A 3 7.61 -28.69 55.40
CA PRO A 3 7.85 -29.33 54.07
C PRO A 3 6.58 -29.99 53.47
N ALA A 4 6.45 -30.32 52.17
CA ALA A 4 7.16 -31.26 51.29
C ALA A 4 6.64 -32.72 51.29
N GLN A 5 6.68 -33.30 50.08
CA GLN A 5 6.86 -34.73 49.75
C GLN A 5 5.66 -35.68 49.96
N ALA A 6 5.47 -36.75 49.18
CA ALA A 6 6.09 -37.30 47.98
C ALA A 6 5.31 -38.56 47.55
N GLY A 7 5.57 -39.02 46.31
CA GLY A 7 5.53 -40.45 45.93
C GLY A 7 4.31 -40.83 45.09
N GLY A 8 4.43 -41.43 43.90
CA GLY A 8 5.61 -41.98 43.22
C GLY A 8 5.27 -43.34 42.59
N TYR A 9 5.56 -43.44 41.29
CA TYR A 9 6.02 -44.63 40.53
C TYR A 9 5.16 -45.90 40.42
N SER A 10 4.89 -46.35 39.18
CA SER A 10 5.76 -47.19 38.33
C SER A 10 4.94 -47.64 37.09
N GLY A 11 5.35 -47.40 35.84
CA GLY A 11 6.26 -48.24 35.04
C GLY A 11 5.44 -49.18 34.13
N THR A 12 5.70 -49.46 32.85
CA THR A 12 6.88 -49.30 31.98
C THR A 12 6.48 -49.72 30.55
N GLN A 13 7.14 -49.11 29.56
CA GLN A 13 7.66 -49.68 28.29
C GLN A 13 6.70 -50.32 27.27
N ASP A 14 6.71 -49.82 26.03
CA ASP A 14 7.55 -50.42 24.98
C ASP A 14 7.76 -49.44 23.81
N ALA A 15 8.99 -49.48 23.27
CA ALA A 15 9.46 -48.74 22.11
C ALA A 15 9.79 -49.78 21.03
N GLU A 16 9.39 -49.55 19.78
CA GLU A 16 9.99 -50.22 18.63
C GLU A 16 10.26 -49.24 17.49
N SER A 17 11.55 -49.16 17.20
CA SER A 17 12.22 -48.60 16.05
C SER A 17 12.09 -49.52 14.82
N GLY A 18 11.86 -48.96 13.64
CA GLY A 18 11.95 -49.67 12.35
C GLY A 18 12.65 -48.82 11.29
N HIS A 19 13.83 -49.25 10.87
CA HIS A 19 14.72 -48.63 9.90
C HIS A 19 14.62 -49.33 8.52
N HIS A 20 14.75 -48.53 7.44
CA HIS A 20 15.28 -48.83 6.10
C HIS A 20 14.44 -49.66 5.09
N PRO A 21 14.72 -49.60 3.75
CA PRO A 21 15.86 -48.97 3.07
C PRO A 21 15.56 -48.10 1.82
N PHE A 22 16.61 -47.34 1.45
CA PHE A 22 16.92 -46.80 0.12
C PHE A 22 16.87 -47.88 -0.99
N THR A 23 16.47 -47.49 -2.19
CA THR A 23 16.89 -48.19 -3.42
C THR A 23 17.17 -47.16 -4.52
N GLN A 24 18.39 -47.21 -5.03
CA GLN A 24 18.92 -46.42 -6.13
C GLN A 24 19.23 -47.35 -7.31
N GLN A 25 19.19 -46.77 -8.53
CA GLN A 25 19.81 -47.18 -9.81
C GLN A 25 19.05 -48.14 -10.76
N PRO A 26 19.28 -48.09 -12.10
CA PRO A 26 20.41 -47.46 -12.81
C PRO A 26 20.11 -46.57 -14.04
N HIS A 27 21.15 -45.84 -14.46
CA HIS A 27 21.33 -45.21 -15.77
C HIS A 27 21.35 -46.24 -16.92
N THR A 28 20.84 -45.85 -18.09
CA THR A 28 21.22 -46.42 -19.39
C THR A 28 21.35 -45.33 -20.45
N ASP A 29 22.46 -45.39 -21.20
CA ASP A 29 22.90 -44.49 -22.26
C ASP A 29 22.10 -44.55 -23.57
N SER A 30 22.17 -43.43 -24.29
CA SER A 30 22.27 -43.25 -25.75
C SER A 30 21.16 -43.75 -26.69
N ALA A 31 20.54 -42.82 -27.41
CA ALA A 31 20.33 -42.88 -28.87
C ALA A 31 19.83 -41.53 -29.42
N SER A 32 20.60 -40.90 -30.32
CA SER A 32 20.05 -39.97 -31.32
C SER A 32 19.32 -40.77 -32.41
N PRO A 33 18.26 -40.23 -33.03
CA PRO A 33 18.45 -39.84 -34.43
C PRO A 33 17.63 -38.64 -34.95
N SER A 34 18.21 -38.05 -36.01
CA SER A 34 17.57 -37.45 -37.19
C SER A 34 16.68 -36.20 -37.07
N SER A 35 17.20 -35.15 -37.69
CA SER A 35 16.54 -34.05 -38.40
C SER A 35 15.10 -34.33 -38.88
N GLY A 36 14.17 -33.52 -38.40
CA GLY A 36 12.81 -33.36 -38.92
C GLY A 36 12.45 -31.88 -38.98
N VAL A 37 11.89 -31.47 -40.10
CA VAL A 37 11.53 -30.11 -40.51
C VAL A 37 10.47 -29.51 -39.56
N ILE A 38 10.68 -28.27 -39.10
CA ILE A 38 9.68 -27.48 -38.35
C ILE A 38 8.66 -26.95 -39.35
N HIS A 39 7.40 -27.36 -39.19
CA HIS A 39 6.25 -26.65 -39.74
C HIS A 39 5.72 -25.71 -38.65
N ASP A 40 5.66 -24.42 -38.95
CA ASP A 40 4.97 -23.40 -38.15
C ASP A 40 3.45 -23.61 -38.29
N ASP A 41 2.82 -24.13 -37.22
CA ASP A 41 1.39 -23.97 -36.99
C ASP A 41 1.20 -23.04 -35.78
N PRO A 42 0.29 -22.05 -35.85
CA PRO A 42 0.08 -21.09 -34.77
C PRO A 42 -0.53 -21.80 -33.54
N ILE A 43 0.11 -21.59 -32.39
CA ILE A 43 -0.43 -21.98 -31.07
C ILE A 43 -1.58 -21.01 -30.76
N GLU A 44 -2.82 -21.50 -30.81
CA GLU A 44 -3.94 -20.84 -30.15
C GLU A 44 -3.71 -20.91 -28.63
N ILE A 45 -3.42 -19.76 -28.04
CA ILE A 45 -3.38 -19.59 -26.59
C ILE A 45 -4.82 -19.38 -26.14
N ASP A 46 -5.38 -20.36 -25.42
CA ASP A 46 -6.64 -20.22 -24.71
C ASP A 46 -6.44 -19.26 -23.52
N ASN A 47 -6.83 -17.99 -23.72
CA ASN A 47 -6.71 -16.90 -22.75
C ASN A 47 -7.52 -17.13 -21.46
N ASN A 48 -8.32 -18.20 -21.34
CA ASN A 48 -9.16 -18.43 -20.17
C ASN A 48 -8.62 -19.48 -19.19
N SER A 49 -7.45 -20.09 -19.44
CA SER A 49 -6.92 -21.20 -18.65
C SER A 49 -6.60 -20.89 -17.17
N TYR A 50 -6.60 -19.61 -16.77
CA TYR A 50 -6.34 -19.17 -15.39
C TYR A 50 -7.60 -18.86 -14.58
N LEU A 51 -8.79 -18.89 -15.21
CA LEU A 51 -10.06 -18.58 -14.53
C LEU A 51 -10.64 -19.85 -13.89
N SER A 52 -11.03 -19.78 -12.61
CA SER A 52 -11.77 -20.88 -11.97
C SER A 52 -13.12 -21.10 -12.66
N PRO A 53 -13.70 -22.31 -12.62
CA PRO A 53 -15.00 -22.60 -13.23
C PRO A 53 -16.12 -21.69 -12.72
N GLU A 54 -16.05 -21.26 -11.47
CA GLU A 54 -17.00 -20.34 -10.84
C GLU A 54 -16.91 -18.92 -11.45
N VAL A 55 -15.70 -18.46 -11.78
CA VAL A 55 -15.44 -17.15 -12.40
C VAL A 55 -15.98 -17.10 -13.83
N ARG A 56 -15.81 -18.18 -14.61
CA ARG A 56 -16.37 -18.28 -15.96
C ARG A 56 -17.90 -18.23 -15.94
N ALA A 57 -18.53 -18.93 -14.98
CA ALA A 57 -19.99 -18.96 -14.86
C ALA A 57 -20.59 -17.59 -14.49
N LEU A 58 -19.87 -16.75 -13.74
CA LEU A 58 -20.32 -15.40 -13.37
C LEU A 58 -20.20 -14.37 -14.49
N LEU A 59 -19.30 -14.60 -15.46
CA LEU A 59 -19.16 -13.76 -16.67
C LEU A 59 -20.27 -14.09 -17.67
N GLU A 60 -20.62 -15.36 -17.83
CA GLU A 60 -21.68 -15.80 -18.74
C GLU A 60 -23.09 -15.35 -18.30
N GLN A 61 -23.31 -15.20 -16.99
CA GLN A 61 -24.60 -14.77 -16.41
C GLN A 61 -24.90 -13.26 -16.54
N GLY A 62 -23.93 -12.44 -16.99
CA GLY A 62 -24.10 -10.99 -17.15
C GLY A 62 -24.83 -10.56 -18.43
N THR A 63 -25.03 -11.47 -19.39
CA THR A 63 -25.64 -11.16 -20.70
C THR A 63 -27.15 -11.44 -20.70
N GLY A 64 -27.87 -10.82 -19.75
CA GLY A 64 -29.31 -10.96 -19.58
C GLY A 64 -30.03 -9.62 -19.65
N SER A 65 -30.58 -9.32 -20.83
CA SER A 65 -31.55 -8.25 -21.11
C SER A 65 -32.50 -7.95 -19.94
N THR A 66 -32.51 -6.69 -19.47
CA THR A 66 -33.62 -6.12 -18.69
C THR A 66 -34.16 -4.90 -19.43
N GLY A 67 -35.24 -5.11 -20.17
CA GLY A 67 -36.04 -4.04 -20.75
C GLY A 67 -36.79 -3.26 -19.67
N LEU A 68 -36.88 -1.94 -19.88
CA LEU A 68 -37.79 -1.05 -19.17
C LEU A 68 -38.56 -0.27 -20.24
N GLU A 69 -39.84 -0.61 -20.35
CA GLU A 69 -40.85 0.17 -21.06
C GLU A 69 -41.08 1.49 -20.30
N VAL A 70 -41.15 2.60 -21.02
CA VAL A 70 -41.51 3.91 -20.47
C VAL A 70 -42.82 4.34 -21.13
N ASP A 71 -43.85 4.47 -20.30
CA ASP A 71 -45.15 5.02 -20.69
C ASP A 71 -45.02 6.53 -20.94
N GLU A 72 -45.55 6.98 -22.07
CA GLU A 72 -45.82 8.39 -22.39
C GLU A 72 -47.06 8.86 -21.61
N ASP A 73 -47.07 10.10 -21.09
CA ASP A 73 -48.22 11.03 -21.21
C ASP A 73 -47.93 12.43 -20.59
N GLU A 74 -48.19 13.43 -21.43
CA GLU A 74 -48.73 14.79 -21.23
C GLU A 74 -47.98 15.92 -20.46
N ASP A 75 -47.46 16.85 -21.27
CA ASP A 75 -47.87 18.26 -21.43
C ASP A 75 -47.63 19.33 -20.35
N GLY A 76 -46.91 20.38 -20.77
CA GLY A 76 -46.82 21.68 -20.12
C GLY A 76 -45.88 22.64 -20.85
N GLU A 77 -46.34 23.21 -21.96
CA GLU A 77 -45.68 24.30 -22.71
C GLU A 77 -45.47 25.56 -21.86
N GLU A 78 -44.32 26.24 -21.97
CA GLU A 78 -44.24 27.70 -22.14
C GLU A 78 -42.97 28.07 -22.94
N GLU A 79 -43.16 29.00 -23.87
CA GLU A 79 -42.38 29.36 -25.06
C GLU A 79 -41.64 30.70 -24.87
N TYR A 80 -40.36 30.79 -25.27
CA TYR A 80 -39.63 31.96 -25.82
C TYR A 80 -38.29 31.41 -26.35
N GLY A 81 -37.80 31.53 -27.59
CA GLY A 81 -38.11 32.35 -28.76
C GLY A 81 -36.76 32.79 -29.38
N ASP A 82 -36.41 32.20 -30.55
CA ASP A 82 -35.47 32.63 -31.63
C ASP A 82 -33.99 32.95 -31.26
N ASP A 83 -32.93 32.60 -32.01
CA ASP A 83 -32.79 32.16 -33.41
C ASP A 83 -31.34 31.67 -33.69
N GLU A 84 -31.22 30.91 -34.79
CA GLU A 84 -30.06 30.61 -35.65
C GLU A 84 -29.20 29.34 -35.41
N ALA A 85 -29.03 28.64 -36.54
CA ALA A 85 -28.73 27.24 -36.73
C ALA A 85 -27.27 26.99 -37.17
N ASP A 86 -26.77 25.77 -36.94
CA ASP A 86 -26.19 24.94 -37.99
C ASP A 86 -26.11 23.47 -37.53
N ALA A 87 -26.34 22.57 -38.49
CA ALA A 87 -26.69 21.17 -38.32
C ALA A 87 -25.50 20.18 -38.35
N ASP A 88 -25.81 18.96 -37.89
CA ASP A 88 -25.21 17.65 -38.19
C ASP A 88 -23.93 17.22 -37.45
N GLU A 89 -24.07 16.38 -36.42
CA GLU A 89 -23.91 14.91 -36.49
C GLU A 89 -24.07 14.29 -35.07
N GLU A 90 -25.08 13.44 -34.89
CA GLU A 90 -25.31 12.68 -33.66
C GLU A 90 -24.28 11.55 -33.51
N GLN A 91 -23.54 11.58 -32.40
CA GLN A 91 -22.82 10.42 -31.87
C GLN A 91 -23.27 10.24 -30.42
N GLU A 92 -24.12 9.23 -30.17
CA GLU A 92 -24.47 8.78 -28.83
C GLU A 92 -23.18 8.38 -28.09
N THR A 93 -22.75 9.22 -27.15
CA THR A 93 -21.69 8.91 -26.20
C THR A 93 -22.34 8.62 -24.85
N ALA A 94 -22.02 7.45 -24.30
CA ALA A 94 -22.44 7.04 -22.96
C ALA A 94 -22.02 8.12 -21.95
N GLN A 95 -22.99 8.81 -21.37
CA GLN A 95 -22.74 9.80 -20.34
C GLN A 95 -22.22 9.10 -19.08
N SER A 96 -20.98 9.43 -18.72
CA SER A 96 -20.36 9.08 -17.45
C SER A 96 -21.19 9.58 -16.28
N VAL A 97 -21.41 8.74 -15.28
CA VAL A 97 -22.06 9.09 -14.00
C VAL A 97 -21.14 9.95 -13.11
N TYR A 98 -19.88 10.14 -13.49
CA TYR A 98 -18.94 11.00 -12.80
C TYR A 98 -19.14 12.46 -13.22
N ALA A 99 -19.33 13.34 -12.23
CA ALA A 99 -19.63 14.76 -12.45
C ALA A 99 -18.59 15.42 -13.37
N MET A 100 -19.07 16.13 -14.40
CA MET A 100 -18.23 17.01 -15.22
C MET A 100 -17.61 18.11 -14.35
N SER A 101 -16.28 18.26 -14.45
CA SER A 101 -15.54 19.33 -13.80
C SER A 101 -16.01 20.70 -14.29
N MET A 102 -16.39 21.58 -13.38
CA MET A 102 -16.70 23.00 -13.66
C MET A 102 -15.60 23.97 -13.20
N TYR A 103 -14.35 23.51 -13.06
CA TYR A 103 -13.21 24.38 -12.74
C TYR A 103 -12.37 24.72 -13.98
N PRO A 104 -11.88 25.97 -14.10
CA PRO A 104 -11.16 26.42 -15.30
C PRO A 104 -9.83 25.67 -15.44
N GLY A 105 -9.53 25.22 -16.66
CA GLY A 105 -8.25 24.60 -17.00
C GLY A 105 -7.07 25.54 -16.77
N VAL A 106 -5.93 24.98 -16.36
CA VAL A 106 -4.67 25.71 -16.13
C VAL A 106 -4.19 26.30 -17.45
N GLY A 107 -4.11 27.63 -17.54
CA GLY A 107 -3.51 28.33 -18.68
C GLY A 107 -1.99 28.10 -18.75
N PRO A 108 -1.35 28.29 -19.91
CA PRO A 108 0.07 28.03 -20.08
C PRO A 108 0.91 28.91 -19.16
N ALA A 109 1.91 28.30 -18.51
CA ALA A 109 2.81 28.96 -17.58
C ALA A 109 3.59 30.10 -18.27
N TYR A 110 3.51 31.30 -17.71
CA TYR A 110 4.34 32.43 -18.14
C TYR A 110 5.80 32.20 -17.72
N GLN A 111 6.72 32.29 -18.68
CA GLN A 111 8.17 32.33 -18.43
C GLN A 111 8.52 33.54 -17.57
N VAL A 112 9.15 33.29 -16.42
CA VAL A 112 9.83 34.32 -15.64
C VAL A 112 11.30 34.31 -16.07
N GLU A 113 11.74 35.36 -16.79
CA GLU A 113 13.17 35.62 -16.98
C GLU A 113 13.76 36.13 -15.67
N HIS A 114 14.82 35.48 -15.17
CA HIS A 114 15.57 35.95 -14.01
C HIS A 114 16.88 36.66 -14.41
N PRO A 115 17.12 37.88 -13.90
CA PRO A 115 18.31 38.67 -14.24
C PRO A 115 19.36 38.57 -13.13
N TYR A 116 20.16 37.50 -13.05
CA TYR A 116 21.40 37.53 -12.27
C TYR A 116 22.49 36.66 -12.92
N GLU A 117 23.55 37.34 -13.36
CA GLU A 117 24.78 36.77 -13.93
C GLU A 117 25.66 36.08 -12.88
N ASN A 118 26.24 34.96 -13.30
CA ASN A 118 27.50 34.30 -12.91
C ASN A 118 28.28 34.80 -11.67
N GLY A 119 28.53 33.89 -10.72
CA GLY A 119 29.63 34.01 -9.76
C GLY A 119 29.72 32.92 -8.68
N GLN A 120 30.48 31.85 -8.97
CA GLN A 120 31.33 31.03 -8.06
C GLN A 120 30.72 30.38 -6.78
N ASP A 121 30.48 29.06 -6.82
CA ASP A 121 31.33 28.02 -6.18
C ASP A 121 30.75 26.60 -6.46
N SER A 122 31.51 25.78 -7.19
CA SER A 122 31.05 24.55 -7.87
C SER A 122 31.18 23.26 -7.03
N ALA A 123 31.15 23.35 -5.70
CA ALA A 123 31.32 22.16 -4.83
C ALA A 123 30.32 22.06 -3.67
N THR A 124 29.24 22.85 -3.69
CA THR A 124 28.15 22.75 -2.70
C THR A 124 26.77 22.79 -3.37
N ILE A 125 26.72 22.68 -4.70
CA ILE A 125 25.51 22.71 -5.53
C ILE A 125 25.22 21.31 -6.10
N ASP A 126 25.32 20.29 -5.26
CA ASP A 126 24.77 18.96 -5.55
C ASP A 126 23.87 18.58 -4.38
N SER A 127 22.57 18.81 -4.52
CA SER A 127 21.47 18.09 -3.84
C SER A 127 20.08 18.74 -3.98
N ALA A 128 19.85 19.62 -4.97
CA ALA A 128 18.50 19.95 -5.39
C ALA A 128 18.50 20.41 -6.85
N ARG A 129 18.34 19.46 -7.78
CA ARG A 129 17.99 19.80 -9.17
C ARG A 129 16.48 20.03 -9.22
N THR A 130 16.05 21.15 -9.81
CA THR A 130 14.65 21.34 -10.17
C THR A 130 14.20 20.23 -11.11
N LEU A 131 13.18 19.48 -10.71
CA LEU A 131 12.58 18.45 -11.56
C LEU A 131 11.62 19.10 -12.56
N TYR A 132 11.67 18.64 -13.80
CA TYR A 132 10.75 18.99 -14.87
C TYR A 132 9.75 17.86 -15.09
N ALA A 133 8.62 18.15 -15.75
CA ALA A 133 7.61 17.15 -16.07
C ALA A 133 8.19 15.92 -16.83
N GLU A 134 9.23 16.14 -17.63
CA GLU A 134 9.95 15.11 -18.39
C GLU A 134 10.83 14.19 -17.53
N ASP A 135 11.12 14.58 -16.29
CA ASP A 135 11.90 13.76 -15.35
C ASP A 135 11.04 12.66 -14.68
N PHE A 136 9.72 12.69 -14.87
CA PHE A 136 8.79 11.76 -14.24
C PHE A 136 8.24 10.74 -15.24
N ASP A 137 8.23 9.47 -14.83
CA ASP A 137 7.66 8.39 -15.62
C ASP A 137 6.15 8.28 -15.34
N PHE A 138 5.34 9.01 -16.11
CA PHE A 138 3.88 8.90 -16.05
C PHE A 138 3.38 7.94 -17.11
N VAL A 139 2.55 6.99 -16.67
CA VAL A 139 1.99 5.94 -17.53
C VAL A 139 0.48 6.08 -17.55
N VAL A 140 -0.11 6.15 -18.75
CA VAL A 140 -1.56 6.15 -18.94
C VAL A 140 -1.98 4.79 -19.47
N GLU A 141 -2.75 4.07 -18.67
CA GLU A 141 -3.25 2.73 -18.98
C GLU A 141 -4.74 2.67 -18.64
N ASN A 142 -5.54 2.12 -19.55
CA ASN A 142 -6.98 1.90 -19.33
C ASN A 142 -7.74 3.16 -18.85
N GLY A 143 -7.35 4.35 -19.30
CA GLY A 143 -8.00 5.62 -18.94
C GLY A 143 -7.67 6.16 -17.54
N ARG A 144 -6.66 5.58 -16.87
CA ARG A 144 -6.13 6.04 -15.57
C ARG A 144 -4.66 6.45 -15.75
N GLN A 145 -4.18 7.37 -14.91
CA GLN A 145 -2.78 7.82 -14.93
C GLN A 145 -2.04 7.27 -13.71
N TYR A 146 -0.83 6.77 -13.89
CA TYR A 146 0.02 6.16 -12.85
C TYR A 146 1.42 6.78 -12.84
N CYS A 147 2.14 6.58 -11.73
CA CYS A 147 3.56 6.93 -11.63
C CYS A 147 4.41 5.64 -11.64
N GLY A 148 5.28 5.50 -12.64
CA GLY A 148 6.13 4.34 -12.87
C GLY A 148 5.34 3.03 -12.84
N ASP A 149 5.84 2.07 -12.06
CA ASP A 149 5.24 0.75 -11.86
C ASP A 149 4.25 0.68 -10.69
N TYR A 150 3.93 1.80 -10.02
CA TYR A 150 3.02 1.79 -8.88
C TYR A 150 1.59 1.44 -9.30
N PHE A 151 0.90 0.65 -8.47
CA PHE A 151 -0.40 0.08 -8.85
C PHE A 151 -1.57 1.05 -8.68
N LEU A 152 -1.46 2.03 -7.78
CA LEU A 152 -2.51 3.04 -7.62
C LEU A 152 -2.35 4.17 -8.63
N PRO A 153 -3.46 4.64 -9.20
CA PRO A 153 -3.43 5.81 -10.06
C PRO A 153 -3.10 7.09 -9.28
N ILE A 154 -2.71 8.13 -10.00
CA ILE A 154 -2.40 9.47 -9.48
C ILE A 154 -3.35 10.54 -10.04
N ASP A 155 -4.40 10.12 -10.75
CA ASP A 155 -5.42 11.03 -11.30
C ASP A 155 -6.26 11.73 -10.22
N GLN A 156 -6.97 12.79 -10.63
CA GLN A 156 -7.75 13.63 -9.72
C GLN A 156 -8.80 12.85 -8.90
N THR A 157 -9.38 11.81 -9.49
CA THR A 157 -10.34 10.94 -8.81
C THR A 157 -9.68 10.25 -7.62
N GLU A 158 -8.49 9.69 -7.84
CA GLU A 158 -7.73 9.01 -6.79
C GLU A 158 -7.20 9.97 -5.72
N GLN A 159 -6.70 11.14 -6.12
CA GLN A 159 -6.28 12.19 -5.18
C GLN A 159 -7.45 12.65 -4.28
N THR A 160 -8.64 12.83 -4.86
CA THR A 160 -9.86 13.16 -4.08
C THR A 160 -10.23 12.05 -3.11
N ARG A 161 -10.09 10.78 -3.53
CA ARG A 161 -10.32 9.62 -2.67
C ARG A 161 -9.35 9.58 -1.50
N GLN A 162 -8.06 9.85 -1.73
CA GLN A 162 -7.04 9.93 -0.68
C GLN A 162 -7.36 11.03 0.34
N TYR A 163 -7.85 12.18 -0.11
CA TYR A 163 -8.31 13.25 0.80
C TYR A 163 -9.45 12.76 1.70
N VAL A 164 -10.46 12.08 1.13
CA VAL A 164 -11.57 11.53 1.94
C VAL A 164 -11.08 10.46 2.93
N ILE A 165 -10.16 9.60 2.51
CA ILE A 165 -9.53 8.60 3.39
C ILE A 165 -8.78 9.29 4.54
N HIS A 166 -8.07 10.39 4.27
CA HIS A 166 -7.42 11.16 5.31
C HIS A 166 -8.43 11.69 6.35
N GLN A 167 -9.57 12.21 5.90
CA GLN A 167 -10.64 12.64 6.81
C GLN A 167 -11.20 11.48 7.64
N VAL A 168 -11.33 10.28 7.06
CA VAL A 168 -11.73 9.06 7.81
C VAL A 168 -10.72 8.77 8.92
N PHE A 169 -9.41 8.80 8.63
CA PHE A 169 -8.38 8.60 9.65
C PHE A 169 -8.44 9.66 10.77
N LEU A 170 -8.58 10.93 10.42
CA LEU A 170 -8.74 11.99 11.43
C LEU A 170 -9.94 11.74 12.31
N LYS A 171 -11.08 11.31 11.76
CA LYS A 171 -12.26 11.02 12.58
C LYS A 171 -12.11 9.76 13.42
N LEU A 172 -11.39 8.75 12.92
CA LEU A 172 -11.09 7.53 13.66
C LEU A 172 -10.19 7.80 14.87
N PHE A 173 -9.21 8.70 14.72
CA PHE A 173 -8.22 9.03 15.75
C PHE A 173 -8.54 10.32 16.50
N ASP A 174 -9.83 10.68 16.64
CA ASP A 174 -10.27 11.86 17.42
C ASP A 174 -9.56 13.17 17.05
N LEU A 175 -9.30 13.36 15.75
CA LEU A 175 -8.58 14.46 15.11
C LEU A 175 -7.07 14.51 15.43
N GLU A 176 -6.53 13.48 16.07
CA GLU A 176 -5.09 13.29 16.22
C GLU A 176 -4.49 12.70 14.95
N LEU A 177 -3.29 13.18 14.61
CA LEU A 177 -2.56 12.74 13.42
C LEU A 177 -1.67 11.51 13.69
N THR A 178 -1.32 11.26 14.94
CA THR A 178 -0.44 10.15 15.33
C THR A 178 -0.87 9.58 16.66
N THR A 179 -0.65 8.29 16.87
CA THR A 179 -0.90 7.60 18.14
C THR A 179 0.34 7.56 19.04
N VAL A 180 1.50 7.96 18.53
CA VAL A 180 2.74 8.00 19.32
C VAL A 180 2.83 9.26 20.19
N PRO A 181 3.37 9.17 21.42
CA PRO A 181 3.50 10.33 22.30
C PRO A 181 4.70 11.19 21.87
N LEU A 182 4.45 12.20 21.03
CA LEU A 182 5.47 13.16 20.59
C LEU A 182 5.51 14.41 21.48
N GLU A 183 6.70 14.71 22.01
CA GLU A 183 6.98 15.94 22.77
C GLU A 183 8.02 16.79 22.03
N ASN A 184 7.59 17.94 21.50
CA ASN A 184 8.44 18.90 20.78
C ASN A 184 9.36 18.23 19.73
N PRO A 185 8.80 17.48 18.76
CA PRO A 185 9.60 16.86 17.71
C PRO A 185 10.34 17.93 16.90
N ARG A 186 11.53 17.56 16.41
CA ARG A 186 12.36 18.42 15.58
C ARG A 186 12.35 17.99 14.12
N TYR A 187 12.30 16.68 13.86
CA TYR A 187 12.33 16.10 12.51
C TYR A 187 11.31 14.97 12.37
N ILE A 188 10.40 15.08 11.42
CA ILE A 188 9.41 14.03 11.09
C ILE A 188 9.56 13.66 9.62
N LEU A 189 9.47 12.35 9.33
CA LEU A 189 9.53 11.80 7.99
C LEU A 189 8.25 11.02 7.70
N ASP A 190 7.50 11.44 6.69
CA ASP A 190 6.29 10.76 6.19
C ASP A 190 6.63 10.07 4.86
N ILE A 191 6.68 8.73 4.88
CA ILE A 191 7.01 7.92 3.70
C ILE A 191 5.73 7.58 2.93
N GLY A 192 5.75 7.77 1.62
CA GLY A 192 4.58 7.58 0.76
C GLY A 192 3.48 8.59 1.12
N THR A 193 3.85 9.87 1.17
CA THR A 193 2.98 10.95 1.67
C THR A 193 1.73 11.18 0.81
N GLY A 194 1.69 10.65 -0.42
CA GLY A 194 0.58 10.79 -1.35
C GLY A 194 0.32 12.27 -1.64
N ILE A 195 -0.92 12.72 -1.46
CA ILE A 195 -1.29 14.15 -1.62
C ILE A 195 -0.72 15.07 -0.52
N GLY A 196 -0.06 14.56 0.51
CA GLY A 196 0.66 15.35 1.51
C GLY A 196 -0.13 15.83 2.74
N GLU A 197 -1.43 15.52 2.81
CA GLU A 197 -2.33 16.04 3.86
C GLU A 197 -1.86 15.74 5.29
N TRP A 198 -1.34 14.53 5.54
CA TRP A 198 -0.86 14.15 6.87
C TRP A 198 0.38 14.96 7.28
N ALA A 199 1.36 15.05 6.37
CA ALA A 199 2.59 15.80 6.60
C ALA A 199 2.29 17.30 6.82
N ILE A 200 1.37 17.87 6.04
CA ILE A 200 0.90 19.26 6.21
C ILE A 200 0.31 19.44 7.61
N GLY A 201 -0.60 18.56 8.03
CA GLY A 201 -1.21 18.62 9.36
C GLY A 201 -0.17 18.54 10.49
N MET A 202 0.87 17.73 10.34
CA MET A 202 1.94 17.63 11.33
C MET A 202 2.80 18.89 11.37
N ALA A 203 3.09 19.50 10.22
CA ALA A 203 3.82 20.76 10.12
C ALA A 203 3.04 21.92 10.77
N GLU A 204 1.72 21.95 10.60
CA GLU A 204 0.82 22.91 11.27
C GLU A 204 0.78 22.68 12.79
N LYS A 205 0.66 21.42 13.23
CA LYS A 205 0.60 21.06 14.65
C LYS A 205 1.90 21.36 15.38
N TYR A 206 3.05 21.20 14.72
CA TYR A 206 4.38 21.41 15.29
C TYR A 206 5.18 22.45 14.47
N PRO A 207 4.94 23.76 14.67
CA PRO A 207 5.57 24.82 13.86
C PRO A 207 7.08 25.00 14.10
N GLN A 208 7.68 24.20 14.99
CA GLN A 208 9.13 24.17 15.26
C GLN A 208 9.78 22.85 14.80
N CYS A 209 8.98 21.94 14.22
CA CYS A 209 9.42 20.70 13.63
C CYS A 209 9.61 20.90 12.13
N GLU A 210 10.71 20.41 11.56
CA GLU A 210 10.84 20.24 10.11
C GLU A 210 10.20 18.90 9.72
N VAL A 211 9.27 18.95 8.76
CA VAL A 211 8.53 17.77 8.30
C VAL A 211 8.93 17.49 6.85
N PHE A 212 9.29 16.25 6.56
CA PHE A 212 9.63 15.79 5.22
C PHE A 212 8.59 14.78 4.75
N GLY A 213 7.88 15.09 3.67
CA GLY A 213 7.01 14.13 2.99
C GLY A 213 7.71 13.56 1.75
N THR A 214 7.86 12.25 1.65
CA THR A 214 8.47 11.62 0.47
C THR A 214 7.44 10.82 -0.30
N ASP A 215 7.44 10.95 -1.63
CA ASP A 215 6.62 10.10 -2.50
C ASP A 215 7.32 9.90 -3.85
N ILE A 216 6.95 8.87 -4.60
CA ILE A 216 7.43 8.69 -5.98
C ILE A 216 6.70 9.64 -6.94
N ALA A 217 5.46 10.02 -6.62
CA ALA A 217 4.60 10.84 -7.46
C ALA A 217 4.66 12.32 -7.05
N PRO A 218 4.90 13.26 -7.98
CA PRO A 218 4.94 14.69 -7.69
C PRO A 218 3.54 15.32 -7.71
N ILE A 219 2.66 14.90 -6.80
CA ILE A 219 1.25 15.31 -6.73
C ILE A 219 0.92 16.19 -5.52
N GLN A 220 1.93 16.58 -4.74
CA GLN A 220 1.75 17.36 -3.52
C GLN A 220 1.53 18.84 -3.83
N PRO A 221 0.77 19.57 -2.99
CA PRO A 221 0.57 21.00 -3.18
C PRO A 221 1.90 21.75 -2.99
N THR A 222 2.23 22.60 -3.96
CA THR A 222 3.43 23.46 -3.94
C THR A 222 3.16 24.87 -3.44
N HIS A 223 1.90 25.19 -3.19
CA HIS A 223 1.45 26.52 -2.75
C HIS A 223 0.60 26.35 -1.49
N GLN A 224 0.61 27.37 -0.62
CA GLN A 224 -0.25 27.43 0.58
C GLN A 224 0.00 26.31 1.61
N VAL A 225 1.24 25.80 1.69
CA VAL A 225 1.68 24.87 2.74
C VAL A 225 2.52 25.60 3.80
N PRO A 226 2.63 25.07 5.04
CA PRO A 226 3.52 25.62 6.07
C PRO A 226 4.99 25.75 5.58
N PHE A 227 5.76 26.70 6.12
CA PHE A 227 7.17 26.88 5.71
C PHE A 227 8.13 25.81 6.25
N ASN A 228 7.67 24.98 7.18
CA ASN A 228 8.43 23.94 7.84
C ASN A 228 8.15 22.54 7.27
N ILE A 229 7.61 22.45 6.05
CA ILE A 229 7.43 21.20 5.32
C ILE A 229 8.18 21.23 3.99
N GLU A 230 8.83 20.11 3.66
CA GLU A 230 9.46 19.88 2.36
C GLU A 230 8.94 18.57 1.76
N PHE A 231 8.59 18.59 0.48
CA PHE A 231 8.17 17.40 -0.27
C PHE A 231 9.29 16.95 -1.19
N HIS A 232 9.70 15.69 -1.05
CA HIS A 232 10.79 15.11 -1.82
C HIS A 232 10.27 14.00 -2.72
N ILE A 233 10.65 14.06 -4.00
CA ILE A 233 10.32 12.98 -4.92
C ILE A 233 11.40 11.91 -4.83
N GLU A 234 11.10 10.85 -4.08
CA GLU A 234 12.05 9.82 -3.69
C GLU A 234 11.37 8.44 -3.67
N ASN A 235 12.09 7.43 -4.16
CA ASN A 235 11.69 6.04 -4.05
C ASN A 235 12.20 5.48 -2.70
N ALA A 236 11.28 5.14 -1.81
CA ALA A 236 11.65 4.60 -0.49
C ALA A 236 12.32 3.20 -0.56
N GLU A 237 12.24 2.49 -1.69
CA GLU A 237 12.97 1.24 -1.92
C GLU A 237 14.46 1.45 -2.25
N GLU A 238 14.92 2.71 -2.31
CA GLU A 238 16.33 3.07 -2.47
C GLU A 238 16.99 3.47 -1.14
N GLU A 239 18.30 3.71 -1.15
CA GLU A 239 19.01 4.13 0.06
C GLU A 239 18.52 5.51 0.54
N TRP A 240 18.06 5.61 1.79
CA TRP A 240 17.55 6.85 2.34
C TRP A 240 18.69 7.79 2.65
N ILE A 241 18.74 8.92 1.95
CA ILE A 241 19.72 9.97 2.17
C ILE A 241 19.28 10.81 3.38
N ARG A 242 19.33 10.20 4.57
CA ARG A 242 18.95 10.82 5.84
C ARG A 242 20.05 10.62 6.88
N PRO A 243 20.37 11.64 7.69
CA PRO A 243 21.36 11.47 8.75
C PRO A 243 20.91 10.40 9.74
N ALA A 244 21.86 9.55 10.15
CA ALA A 244 21.59 8.57 11.19
C ALA A 244 21.20 9.25 12.51
N ASN A 245 20.24 8.67 13.22
CA ASN A 245 19.79 9.14 14.53
C ASN A 245 19.29 10.59 14.61
N ALA A 246 18.64 11.09 13.55
CA ALA A 246 18.12 12.45 13.49
C ALA A 246 16.60 12.55 13.64
N VAL A 247 15.85 11.57 13.13
CA VAL A 247 14.39 11.65 12.98
C VAL A 247 13.68 11.26 14.28
N ASP A 248 12.66 12.04 14.68
CA ASP A 248 11.82 11.80 15.86
C ASP A 248 10.71 10.78 15.59
N LEU A 249 10.09 10.88 14.41
CA LEU A 249 9.04 9.97 13.93
C LEU A 249 9.23 9.66 12.45
N VAL A 250 9.22 8.38 12.10
CA VAL A 250 8.94 7.91 10.74
C VAL A 250 7.51 7.39 10.70
N HIS A 251 6.68 7.97 9.83
CA HIS A 251 5.29 7.59 9.64
C HIS A 251 5.09 6.93 8.28
N LEU A 252 4.31 5.85 8.26
CA LEU A 252 3.90 5.12 7.06
C LEU A 252 2.40 4.79 7.19
N ARG A 253 1.58 5.18 6.22
CA ARG A 253 0.14 4.88 6.27
C ARG A 253 -0.43 4.50 4.92
N ASN A 254 -1.21 3.40 4.90
CA ASN A 254 -1.90 2.91 3.70
C ASN A 254 -0.92 2.60 2.55
N LEU A 255 0.12 1.80 2.85
CA LEU A 255 1.21 1.44 1.94
C LEU A 255 1.27 -0.07 1.64
N GLN A 256 0.23 -0.81 1.97
CA GLN A 256 0.07 -2.22 1.60
C GLN A 256 0.20 -2.37 0.07
N GLY A 257 1.15 -3.21 -0.36
CA GLY A 257 1.51 -3.36 -1.78
C GLY A 257 2.43 -2.29 -2.35
N ALA A 258 2.97 -1.38 -1.53
CA ALA A 258 3.88 -0.35 -2.03
C ALA A 258 5.32 -0.84 -2.21
N PHE A 259 5.76 -1.74 -1.33
CA PHE A 259 7.15 -2.19 -1.26
C PHE A 259 7.27 -3.69 -1.50
N SER A 260 8.36 -4.07 -2.13
CA SER A 260 8.78 -5.46 -2.31
C SER A 260 9.56 -5.99 -1.09
N ASP A 261 10.25 -5.11 -0.36
CA ASP A 261 11.09 -5.46 0.80
C ASP A 261 10.80 -4.56 2.01
N TRP A 262 9.78 -4.92 2.79
CA TRP A 262 9.47 -4.24 4.05
C TRP A 262 10.58 -4.29 5.11
N PRO A 263 11.33 -5.41 5.30
CA PRO A 263 12.52 -5.42 6.15
C PRO A 263 13.54 -4.34 5.79
N PHE A 264 13.81 -4.10 4.51
CA PHE A 264 14.65 -2.99 4.08
C PHE A 264 14.10 -1.64 4.57
N ILE A 265 12.81 -1.36 4.36
CA ILE A 265 12.15 -0.13 4.81
C ILE A 265 12.29 0.06 6.33
N TYR A 266 12.08 -0.99 7.12
CA TYR A 266 12.24 -0.93 8.57
C TYR A 266 13.69 -0.71 9.01
N ASN A 267 14.67 -1.30 8.32
CA ASN A 267 16.08 -1.05 8.59
C ASN A 267 16.47 0.41 8.30
N GLN A 268 15.97 0.98 7.21
CA GLN A 268 16.21 2.38 6.85
C GLN A 268 15.57 3.34 7.85
N ALA A 269 14.32 3.08 8.24
CA ALA A 269 13.65 3.81 9.30
C ALA A 269 14.42 3.71 10.63
N PHE A 270 14.84 2.50 11.03
CA PHE A 270 15.63 2.31 12.23
C PHE A 270 16.94 3.10 12.20
N ALA A 271 17.64 3.14 11.07
CA ALA A 271 18.91 3.83 10.92
C ALA A 271 18.77 5.36 11.13
N CYS A 272 17.74 5.99 10.54
CA CYS A 272 17.55 7.43 10.62
C CYS A 272 16.86 7.90 11.91
N ILE A 273 16.02 7.07 12.54
CA ILE A 273 15.36 7.40 13.80
C ILE A 273 16.39 7.57 14.92
N LYS A 274 16.23 8.60 15.75
CA LYS A 274 17.07 8.83 16.94
C LYS A 274 16.76 7.83 18.05
N PRO A 275 17.70 7.52 18.96
CA PRO A 275 17.39 6.75 20.17
C PRO A 275 16.20 7.35 20.93
N GLY A 276 15.19 6.54 21.21
CA GLY A 276 13.93 6.96 21.83
C GLY A 276 12.88 7.56 20.87
N GLY A 277 13.20 7.74 19.58
CA GLY A 277 12.24 8.11 18.54
C GLY A 277 11.40 6.92 18.08
N TRP A 278 10.41 7.18 17.23
CA TRP A 278 9.33 6.26 16.91
C TRP A 278 9.21 5.94 15.42
N ILE A 279 8.68 4.75 15.14
CA ILE A 279 8.05 4.41 13.88
C ILE A 279 6.56 4.16 14.15
N GLU A 280 5.70 4.63 13.24
CA GLU A 280 4.27 4.35 13.23
C GLU A 280 3.87 3.85 11.84
N VAL A 281 3.29 2.65 11.79
CA VAL A 281 2.79 2.01 10.57
C VAL A 281 1.30 1.77 10.72
N ILE A 282 0.49 2.36 9.85
CA ILE A 282 -0.97 2.27 9.88
C ILE A 282 -1.45 1.66 8.57
N ASP A 283 -1.99 0.44 8.62
CA ASP A 283 -2.43 -0.26 7.42
C ASP A 283 -3.56 -1.26 7.68
N TRP A 284 -4.08 -1.86 6.64
CA TRP A 284 -5.23 -2.76 6.72
C TRP A 284 -4.86 -4.17 7.19
N GLU A 285 -5.73 -4.78 7.99
CA GLU A 285 -5.66 -6.22 8.27
C GLU A 285 -6.19 -7.01 7.07
N ASP A 286 -5.76 -8.27 6.95
CA ASP A 286 -6.22 -9.20 5.92
C ASP A 286 -7.73 -9.27 5.86
N PHE A 287 -8.30 -9.03 4.68
CA PHE A 287 -9.74 -8.97 4.50
C PHE A 287 -10.45 -10.29 4.81
N PHE A 288 -9.71 -11.42 4.78
CA PHE A 288 -10.16 -12.75 5.15
C PHE A 288 -10.09 -13.05 6.66
N ALA A 289 -9.49 -12.16 7.45
CA ALA A 289 -9.43 -12.32 8.89
C ALA A 289 -10.84 -12.42 9.52
N ASP A 290 -10.92 -13.07 10.68
CA ASP A 290 -12.17 -13.26 11.41
C ASP A 290 -12.88 -11.92 11.68
N GLU A 291 -14.20 -11.90 11.45
CA GLU A 291 -15.06 -10.73 11.63
C GLU A 291 -14.59 -9.49 10.85
N ASN A 292 -13.97 -9.69 9.68
CA ASN A 292 -13.53 -8.62 8.78
C ASN A 292 -14.36 -8.61 7.47
N TYR A 293 -14.06 -7.67 6.58
CA TYR A 293 -14.83 -7.36 5.36
C TYR A 293 -15.37 -8.56 4.59
N LEU A 294 -14.54 -9.56 4.27
CA LEU A 294 -14.98 -10.68 3.42
C LEU A 294 -15.88 -11.67 4.14
N THR A 295 -15.89 -11.70 5.47
CA THR A 295 -16.75 -12.60 6.25
C THR A 295 -18.24 -12.29 6.09
N PHE A 296 -18.58 -11.11 5.56
CA PHE A 296 -19.96 -10.67 5.30
C PHE A 296 -20.51 -11.13 3.94
N TYR A 297 -19.68 -11.77 3.12
CA TYR A 297 -20.06 -12.23 1.79
C TYR A 297 -19.94 -13.75 1.65
N PRO A 298 -20.89 -14.40 0.94
CA PRO A 298 -20.79 -15.82 0.64
C PRO A 298 -19.51 -16.16 -0.13
N GLU A 299 -18.98 -17.36 0.08
CA GLU A 299 -17.89 -17.90 -0.73
C GLU A 299 -18.26 -17.88 -2.23
N GLY A 300 -17.32 -17.47 -3.08
CA GLY A 300 -17.55 -17.33 -4.53
C GLY A 300 -18.35 -16.10 -4.97
N SER A 301 -18.73 -15.21 -4.05
CA SER A 301 -19.33 -13.90 -4.40
C SER A 301 -18.33 -12.98 -5.12
N ALA A 302 -18.83 -11.91 -5.76
CA ALA A 302 -17.98 -10.97 -6.47
C ALA A 302 -16.88 -10.34 -5.58
N PRO A 303 -17.15 -9.91 -4.33
CA PRO A 303 -16.12 -9.41 -3.42
C PRO A 303 -15.04 -10.44 -3.09
N GLN A 304 -15.41 -11.72 -2.88
CA GLN A 304 -14.46 -12.80 -2.61
C GLN A 304 -13.52 -13.03 -3.81
N ILE A 305 -14.09 -13.14 -5.01
CA ILE A 305 -13.33 -13.34 -6.26
C ILE A 305 -12.42 -12.14 -6.52
N PHE A 306 -12.97 -10.93 -6.39
CA PHE A 306 -12.23 -9.69 -6.60
C PHE A 306 -11.03 -9.60 -5.67
N THR A 307 -11.23 -9.80 -4.37
CA THR A 307 -10.13 -9.68 -3.41
C THR A 307 -9.08 -10.75 -3.63
N GLN A 308 -9.46 -12.01 -3.90
CA GLN A 308 -8.49 -13.06 -4.19
C GLN A 308 -7.68 -12.73 -5.44
N ALA A 309 -8.32 -12.31 -6.53
CA ALA A 309 -7.63 -11.96 -7.78
C ALA A 309 -6.66 -10.78 -7.59
N VAL A 310 -7.03 -9.77 -6.78
CA VAL A 310 -6.14 -8.65 -6.46
C VAL A 310 -4.92 -9.10 -5.65
N LEU A 311 -5.10 -10.01 -4.67
CA LEU A 311 -4.00 -10.57 -3.89
C LEU A 311 -3.06 -11.40 -4.77
N ASP A 312 -3.60 -12.28 -5.62
CA ASP A 312 -2.81 -13.10 -6.54
C ASP A 312 -2.01 -12.23 -7.53
N ALA A 313 -2.64 -11.19 -8.08
CA ALA A 313 -1.97 -10.22 -8.95
C ALA A 313 -0.86 -9.45 -8.23
N ALA A 314 -1.07 -9.08 -6.96
CA ALA A 314 -0.07 -8.39 -6.14
C ALA A 314 1.14 -9.29 -5.79
N GLU A 315 0.91 -10.58 -5.55
CA GLU A 315 1.98 -11.58 -5.39
C GLU A 315 2.82 -11.70 -6.67
N LEU A 316 2.17 -11.78 -7.83
CA LEU A 316 2.87 -11.80 -9.13
C LEU A 316 3.65 -10.50 -9.40
N ALA A 317 3.16 -9.37 -8.91
CA ALA A 317 3.85 -8.09 -8.98
C ALA A 317 5.07 -8.01 -8.03
N GLY A 318 5.25 -8.98 -7.12
CA GLY A 318 6.32 -8.98 -6.13
C GLY A 318 6.12 -7.94 -5.02
N LYS A 319 4.91 -7.39 -4.89
CA LYS A 319 4.54 -6.39 -3.87
C LYS A 319 3.25 -6.83 -3.19
N PRO A 320 3.32 -7.81 -2.29
CA PRO A 320 2.12 -8.41 -1.75
C PRO A 320 1.23 -7.44 -0.98
N ARG A 321 -0.07 -7.72 -1.01
CA ARG A 321 -1.12 -6.87 -0.43
C ARG A 321 -1.88 -7.53 0.72
N ASP A 322 -1.17 -8.31 1.51
CA ASP A 322 -1.66 -8.80 2.80
C ASP A 322 -1.08 -7.98 3.96
N SER A 323 -1.30 -8.42 5.20
CA SER A 323 -0.85 -7.72 6.42
C SER A 323 0.51 -8.20 6.94
N ARG A 324 1.27 -9.01 6.18
CA ARG A 324 2.54 -9.59 6.65
C ARG A 324 3.58 -8.55 7.06
N HIS A 325 3.53 -7.34 6.49
CA HIS A 325 4.43 -6.24 6.86
C HIS A 325 4.19 -5.76 8.29
N LEU A 326 2.95 -5.81 8.77
CA LEU A 326 2.56 -5.41 10.11
C LEU A 326 2.98 -6.41 11.21
N ASN A 327 3.67 -7.49 10.84
CA ASN A 327 4.15 -8.47 11.81
C ASN A 327 5.21 -7.84 12.74
N ARG A 328 4.93 -7.88 14.05
CA ARG A 328 5.82 -7.50 15.15
C ARG A 328 7.26 -7.95 14.98
N ASP A 329 7.46 -9.20 14.55
CA ASP A 329 8.78 -9.82 14.46
C ASP A 329 9.69 -9.06 13.48
N ARG A 330 9.14 -8.46 12.42
CA ARG A 330 9.92 -7.65 11.47
C ARG A 330 10.50 -6.39 12.11
N LEU A 331 9.76 -5.76 13.02
CA LEU A 331 10.23 -4.59 13.77
C LEU A 331 11.27 -5.01 14.83
N LEU A 332 11.09 -6.17 15.47
CA LEU A 332 12.08 -6.72 16.40
C LEU A 332 13.41 -7.03 15.69
N GLU A 333 13.34 -7.64 14.51
CA GLU A 333 14.51 -7.96 13.67
C GLU A 333 15.28 -6.71 13.26
N ALA A 334 14.59 -5.61 12.95
CA ALA A 334 15.20 -4.30 12.68
C ALA A 334 15.80 -3.64 13.93
N GLY A 335 15.50 -4.15 15.13
CA GLY A 335 16.04 -3.68 16.42
C GLY A 335 15.14 -2.75 17.22
N PHE A 336 13.87 -2.55 16.80
CA PHE A 336 12.92 -1.76 17.57
C PHE A 336 12.49 -2.47 18.86
N VAL A 337 12.08 -1.66 19.85
CA VAL A 337 11.55 -2.08 21.16
C VAL A 337 10.20 -1.41 21.42
N ASP A 338 9.56 -1.75 22.54
CA ASP A 338 8.27 -1.20 22.97
C ASP A 338 7.18 -1.28 21.89
N ILE A 339 7.18 -2.36 21.10
CA ILE A 339 6.23 -2.53 20.00
C ILE A 339 4.81 -2.68 20.55
N GLN A 340 3.91 -1.82 20.09
CA GLN A 340 2.48 -1.86 20.40
C GLN A 340 1.69 -2.09 19.12
N GLU A 341 0.63 -2.89 19.24
CA GLU A 341 -0.29 -3.20 18.16
C GLU A 341 -1.70 -2.90 18.63
N SER A 342 -2.44 -2.17 17.81
CA SER A 342 -3.84 -1.85 18.06
C SER A 342 -4.66 -2.15 16.80
N VAL A 343 -5.86 -2.69 17.00
CA VAL A 343 -6.80 -2.99 15.93
C VAL A 343 -8.04 -2.11 16.10
N TYR A 344 -8.46 -1.47 15.03
CA TYR A 344 -9.64 -0.60 14.99
C TYR A 344 -10.64 -1.15 13.99
N ASP A 345 -11.90 -1.28 14.42
CA ASP A 345 -13.00 -1.68 13.54
C ASP A 345 -13.62 -0.45 12.86
N LEU A 346 -13.35 -0.27 11.57
CA LEU A 346 -13.94 0.81 10.78
C LEU A 346 -15.27 0.36 10.19
N GLY A 347 -16.36 0.76 10.85
CA GLY A 347 -17.72 0.52 10.35
C GLY A 347 -17.97 1.16 8.99
N ILE A 348 -18.59 0.40 8.09
CA ILE A 348 -18.89 0.80 6.72
C ILE A 348 -20.37 1.17 6.61
N GLY A 349 -20.66 2.30 5.96
CA GLY A 349 -22.03 2.70 5.69
C GLY A 349 -22.68 3.50 6.80
N SER A 350 -23.98 3.29 6.99
CA SER A 350 -24.84 4.18 7.79
C SER A 350 -24.81 3.93 9.30
N ARG A 351 -23.94 3.04 9.79
CA ARG A 351 -23.72 2.73 11.22
C ARG A 351 -23.89 4.00 12.05
N GLU A 352 -25.04 4.12 12.73
CA GLU A 352 -25.53 5.40 13.30
C GLU A 352 -24.55 6.01 14.33
N SER A 353 -23.56 5.24 14.79
CA SER A 353 -22.52 5.64 15.74
C SER A 353 -21.15 5.97 15.13
N SER A 354 -20.88 5.78 13.83
CA SER A 354 -19.58 6.17 13.25
C SER A 354 -19.68 7.53 12.55
N SER A 355 -18.90 8.50 13.01
CA SER A 355 -18.89 9.86 12.44
C SER A 355 -18.35 9.94 11.01
N TYR A 356 -17.88 8.82 10.46
CA TYR A 356 -17.16 8.72 9.18
C TYR A 356 -17.60 7.56 8.28
N GLY A 357 -18.55 6.70 8.67
CA GLY A 357 -18.88 5.45 7.94
C GLY A 357 -19.34 5.66 6.49
N LYS A 358 -20.05 6.77 6.20
CA LYS A 358 -20.45 7.14 4.84
C LYS A 358 -19.26 7.56 3.97
N PHE A 359 -18.33 8.34 4.53
CA PHE A 359 -17.08 8.69 3.84
C PHE A 359 -16.24 7.45 3.59
N TRP A 360 -16.22 6.52 4.55
CA TRP A 360 -15.51 5.26 4.38
C TRP A 360 -16.12 4.39 3.28
N LEU A 361 -17.45 4.22 3.25
CA LEU A 361 -18.14 3.53 2.16
C LEU A 361 -17.86 4.18 0.78
N PHE A 362 -17.87 5.51 0.71
CA PHE A 362 -17.51 6.23 -0.51
C PHE A 362 -16.08 5.91 -0.96
N SER A 363 -15.11 5.98 -0.04
CA SER A 363 -13.69 5.67 -0.33
C SER A 363 -13.46 4.23 -0.75
N LEU A 364 -14.23 3.27 -0.22
CA LEU A 364 -14.19 1.87 -0.64
C LEU A 364 -14.71 1.72 -2.06
N VAL A 365 -15.95 2.17 -2.31
CA VAL A 365 -16.61 2.01 -3.62
C VAL A 365 -15.82 2.67 -4.74
N THR A 366 -15.31 3.89 -4.51
CA THR A 366 -14.51 4.61 -5.50
C THR A 366 -13.10 4.04 -5.66
N GLY A 367 -12.62 3.27 -4.67
CA GLY A 367 -11.31 2.64 -4.67
C GLY A 367 -11.25 1.26 -5.33
N ILE A 368 -12.39 0.61 -5.57
CA ILE A 368 -12.43 -0.76 -6.14
C ILE A 368 -11.69 -0.81 -7.48
N GLU A 369 -12.03 0.08 -8.43
CA GLU A 369 -11.33 0.14 -9.72
C GLU A 369 -9.86 0.57 -9.55
N ALA A 370 -9.61 1.63 -8.77
CA ALA A 370 -8.26 2.18 -8.58
C ALA A 370 -7.27 1.15 -7.99
N THR A 371 -7.75 0.25 -7.14
CA THR A 371 -6.92 -0.75 -6.46
C THR A 371 -6.77 -2.06 -7.23
N SER A 372 -7.44 -2.23 -8.38
CA SER A 372 -7.50 -3.51 -9.08
C SER A 372 -7.19 -3.41 -10.56
N LEU A 373 -7.63 -2.36 -11.25
CA LEU A 373 -7.62 -2.30 -12.71
C LEU A 373 -6.24 -2.61 -13.29
N ARG A 374 -5.21 -1.88 -12.85
CA ARG A 374 -3.84 -2.10 -13.32
C ARG A 374 -3.32 -3.49 -12.95
N LEU A 375 -3.57 -3.94 -11.72
CA LEU A 375 -3.08 -5.23 -11.24
C LEU A 375 -3.64 -6.39 -12.07
N LEU A 376 -4.97 -6.43 -12.23
CA LEU A 376 -5.65 -7.52 -12.93
C LEU A 376 -5.35 -7.50 -14.43
N THR A 377 -5.29 -6.33 -15.06
CA THR A 377 -4.96 -6.25 -16.50
C THR A 377 -3.49 -6.56 -16.78
N LYS A 378 -2.56 -6.06 -15.94
CA LYS A 378 -1.11 -6.20 -16.19
C LYS A 378 -0.56 -7.56 -15.79
N TYR A 379 -0.99 -8.11 -14.65
CA TYR A 379 -0.39 -9.32 -14.07
C TYR A 379 -1.23 -10.58 -14.25
N LEU A 380 -2.56 -10.46 -14.42
CA LEU A 380 -3.44 -11.60 -14.73
C LEU A 380 -3.93 -11.61 -16.19
N GLY A 381 -3.67 -10.54 -16.95
CA GLY A 381 -4.06 -10.45 -18.36
C GLY A 381 -5.56 -10.33 -18.60
N TRP A 382 -6.33 -9.91 -17.61
CA TRP A 382 -7.78 -9.75 -17.73
C TRP A 382 -8.12 -8.58 -18.66
N ASP A 383 -9.28 -8.67 -19.33
CA ASP A 383 -9.79 -7.54 -20.11
C ASP A 383 -10.24 -6.40 -19.18
N ALA A 384 -9.98 -5.16 -19.60
CA ALA A 384 -10.29 -3.99 -18.79
C ALA A 384 -11.81 -3.74 -18.65
N GLY A 385 -12.63 -4.21 -19.58
CA GLY A 385 -14.09 -4.21 -19.48
C GLY A 385 -14.57 -5.22 -18.45
N GLU A 386 -14.08 -6.46 -18.51
CA GLU A 386 -14.41 -7.52 -17.54
C GLU A 386 -14.04 -7.12 -16.11
N VAL A 387 -12.87 -6.49 -15.92
CA VAL A 387 -12.47 -5.97 -14.61
C VAL A 387 -13.45 -4.91 -14.10
N ARG A 388 -13.90 -4.00 -14.96
CA ARG A 388 -14.88 -2.97 -14.57
C ARG A 388 -16.24 -3.55 -14.23
N GLU A 389 -16.71 -4.54 -15.00
CA GLU A 389 -17.96 -5.24 -14.67
C GLU A 389 -17.87 -5.92 -13.30
N LEU A 390 -16.74 -6.53 -12.97
CA LEU A 390 -16.49 -7.08 -11.64
C LEU A 390 -16.48 -5.96 -10.58
N CYS A 391 -15.77 -4.86 -10.82
CA CYS A 391 -15.74 -3.71 -9.92
C CYS A 391 -17.15 -3.18 -9.61
N GLU A 392 -18.01 -3.09 -10.60
CA GLU A 392 -19.40 -2.68 -10.42
C GLU A 392 -20.21 -3.69 -9.59
N LYS A 393 -20.03 -4.99 -9.83
CA LYS A 393 -20.68 -6.05 -9.03
C LYS A 393 -20.26 -5.94 -7.56
N VAL A 394 -18.96 -5.80 -7.29
CA VAL A 394 -18.41 -5.60 -5.95
C VAL A 394 -19.01 -4.34 -5.32
N ALA A 395 -18.99 -3.21 -6.02
CA ALA A 395 -19.53 -1.95 -5.51
C ALA A 395 -21.01 -2.05 -5.13
N ARG A 396 -21.82 -2.75 -5.94
CA ARG A 396 -23.24 -3.00 -5.64
C ARG A 396 -23.39 -3.86 -4.40
N GLU A 397 -22.66 -4.97 -4.31
CA GLU A 397 -22.73 -5.87 -3.15
C GLU A 397 -22.28 -5.17 -1.85
N THR A 398 -21.21 -4.37 -1.90
CA THR A 398 -20.75 -3.57 -0.75
C THR A 398 -21.82 -2.61 -0.25
N LYS A 399 -22.49 -1.90 -1.16
CA LYS A 399 -23.58 -0.98 -0.79
C LYS A 399 -24.77 -1.73 -0.19
N LEU A 400 -25.15 -2.87 -0.76
CA LEU A 400 -26.25 -3.70 -0.23
C LEU A 400 -25.99 -4.15 1.20
N VAL A 401 -24.77 -4.58 1.53
CA VAL A 401 -24.42 -4.96 2.92
C VAL A 401 -24.38 -3.74 3.84
N ALA A 402 -23.85 -2.60 3.35
CA ALA A 402 -23.76 -1.35 4.11
C ALA A 402 -25.12 -0.69 4.40
N GLU A 403 -26.17 -1.08 3.68
CA GLU A 403 -27.55 -0.63 3.86
C GLU A 403 -28.44 -1.67 4.53
N ASP A 404 -27.98 -2.92 4.70
CA ASP A 404 -28.73 -3.98 5.36
C ASP A 404 -28.83 -3.74 6.88
N PRO A 405 -30.03 -3.46 7.43
CA PRO A 405 -30.18 -3.18 8.85
C PRO A 405 -29.77 -4.33 9.77
N ALA A 406 -29.72 -5.57 9.27
CA ALA A 406 -29.31 -6.73 10.04
C ALA A 406 -27.78 -6.91 10.10
N ARG A 407 -27.02 -6.25 9.21
CA ARG A 407 -25.57 -6.45 9.06
C ARG A 407 -24.75 -5.18 9.25
N VAL A 408 -25.34 -4.00 9.01
CA VAL A 408 -24.63 -2.70 9.01
C VAL A 408 -23.87 -2.40 10.32
N ASP A 409 -24.37 -2.87 11.46
CA ASP A 409 -23.71 -2.62 12.76
C ASP A 409 -22.41 -3.43 12.93
N ALA A 410 -22.31 -4.58 12.27
CA ALA A 410 -21.14 -5.46 12.32
C ALA A 410 -20.23 -5.27 11.10
N PHE A 411 -20.71 -4.68 10.00
CA PHE A 411 -19.97 -4.58 8.75
C PHE A 411 -18.78 -3.60 8.86
N VAL A 412 -17.58 -4.15 8.93
CA VAL A 412 -16.35 -3.41 9.23
C VAL A 412 -15.20 -3.81 8.31
N ILE A 413 -14.21 -2.92 8.19
CA ILE A 413 -12.84 -3.28 7.83
C ILE A 413 -11.95 -3.02 9.05
N LYS A 414 -11.09 -3.99 9.36
CA LYS A 414 -10.12 -3.86 10.44
C LYS A 414 -8.87 -3.11 9.97
N LEU A 415 -8.53 -2.05 10.69
CA LEU A 415 -7.28 -1.30 10.53
C LEU A 415 -6.32 -1.70 11.66
N ARG A 416 -5.05 -1.85 11.34
CA ARG A 416 -3.97 -2.08 12.29
C ARG A 416 -3.06 -0.88 12.38
N VAL A 417 -2.74 -0.53 13.62
CA VAL A 417 -1.73 0.46 13.97
C VAL A 417 -0.63 -0.27 14.71
N VAL A 418 0.59 -0.19 14.17
CA VAL A 418 1.79 -0.75 14.78
C VAL A 418 2.73 0.40 15.07
N THR A 419 3.08 0.57 16.34
CA THR A 419 4.08 1.56 16.77
C THR A 419 5.25 0.86 17.41
N ALA A 420 6.45 1.40 17.23
CA ALA A 420 7.64 0.89 17.88
C ALA A 420 8.65 2.01 18.13
N ARG A 421 9.49 1.82 19.15
CA ARG A 421 10.48 2.81 19.57
C ARG A 421 11.89 2.30 19.28
N LYS A 422 12.79 3.17 18.82
CA LYS A 422 14.21 2.83 18.81
C LYS A 422 14.75 2.78 20.24
N PRO A 423 15.54 1.77 20.64
CA PRO A 423 16.10 1.69 21.99
C PRO A 423 16.84 2.98 22.39
N LEU A 424 16.81 3.30 23.68
CA LEU A 424 17.70 4.32 24.22
C LEU A 424 19.14 3.80 24.10
N GLY A 425 20.12 4.68 23.87
CA GLY A 425 21.52 4.26 23.65
C GLY A 425 22.15 3.41 24.77
N ASN A 426 21.50 3.34 25.94
CA ASN A 426 21.93 2.55 27.11
C ASN A 426 21.19 1.21 27.27
N GLU A 427 20.17 0.92 26.45
CA GLU A 427 19.35 -0.31 26.52
C GLU A 427 19.98 -1.49 25.75
N ASN A 428 20.98 -1.23 24.89
CA ASN A 428 21.69 -2.25 24.11
C ASN A 428 22.65 -3.14 24.95
N GLY A 429 22.74 -2.94 26.27
CA GLY A 429 23.65 -3.67 27.14
C GLY A 429 23.24 -5.11 27.49
N ASP A 430 22.01 -5.52 27.18
CA ASP A 430 21.45 -6.83 27.60
C ASP A 430 21.23 -7.84 26.46
N MET A 431 21.63 -7.54 25.23
CA MET A 431 21.85 -8.60 24.23
C MET A 431 23.18 -9.29 24.52
N LYS A 432 23.07 -10.39 25.28
CA LYS A 432 24.18 -11.28 25.64
C LYS A 432 25.08 -11.58 24.44
N ASP A 433 26.30 -11.08 24.55
CA ASP A 433 27.47 -11.62 23.88
C ASP A 433 27.56 -13.13 24.20
N HIS A 434 27.21 -13.95 23.21
CA HIS A 434 27.60 -15.35 23.15
C HIS A 434 28.74 -15.48 22.15
N SER A 435 29.84 -14.80 22.44
CA SER A 435 31.14 -15.15 21.88
C SER A 435 32.03 -15.64 23.03
N GLY A 436 32.37 -16.92 22.94
CA GLY A 436 33.09 -17.66 23.96
C GLY A 436 34.49 -17.11 24.20
N ASP A 437 34.82 -17.10 25.49
CA ASP A 437 36.13 -17.05 26.10
C ASP A 437 37.19 -17.82 25.28
N ASP A 438 38.23 -17.12 24.81
CA ASP A 438 39.55 -17.71 24.63
C ASP A 438 40.63 -16.69 25.00
N SER A 439 40.85 -16.55 26.31
CA SER A 439 42.06 -15.94 26.84
C SER A 439 43.22 -16.94 26.80
N THR A 440 44.19 -16.76 25.90
CA THR A 440 45.58 -17.18 26.19
C THR A 440 46.64 -16.23 25.62
N ILE A 441 46.98 -15.23 26.43
CA ILE A 441 48.33 -14.79 26.83
C ILE A 441 49.50 -15.12 25.87
N GLY A 442 50.15 -14.08 25.34
CA GLY A 442 51.42 -14.20 24.62
C GLY A 442 52.21 -12.90 24.42
N GLY A 443 52.12 -11.94 25.34
CA GLY A 443 52.96 -10.73 25.30
C GLY A 443 54.39 -11.02 25.77
N ARG A 444 55.37 -10.88 24.87
CA ARG A 444 56.80 -10.90 25.21
C ARG A 444 57.45 -9.59 24.75
N THR A 445 57.76 -8.73 25.72
CA THR A 445 58.67 -7.59 25.56
C THR A 445 60.01 -7.99 26.16
N ILE A 446 61.13 -7.93 25.42
CA ILE A 446 62.47 -7.56 25.94
C ILE A 446 63.39 -7.08 24.79
N ARG A 447 63.75 -5.78 24.90
CA ARG A 447 65.04 -5.07 24.73
C ARG A 447 65.88 -5.06 23.43
N SER A 448 66.35 -3.82 23.21
CA SER A 448 67.43 -3.28 22.39
C SER A 448 68.85 -3.78 22.70
N GLU A 449 69.68 -3.87 21.65
CA GLU A 449 71.14 -3.64 21.51
C GLU A 449 71.50 -4.26 20.12
N GLY A 450 72.29 -3.74 19.18
CA GLY A 450 73.35 -2.75 19.12
C GLY A 450 74.50 -3.32 18.25
N ARG A 451 74.90 -2.63 17.17
CA ARG A 451 76.10 -2.86 16.30
C ARG A 451 76.20 -4.24 15.60
N ALA A 452 76.39 -4.34 14.28
CA ALA A 452 77.53 -3.93 13.46
C ALA A 452 77.19 -4.17 11.98
#